data_AF-A0A0A1FLR5-F1
#
_entry.id   AF-A0A0A1FLR5-F1
#
_cell.length_a   1.000
_cell.length_b   1.000
_cell.length_c   1.000
_cell.angle_alpha   90.00
_cell.angle_beta   90.00
_cell.angle_gamma   90.00
#
_symmetry.space_group_name_H-M   'P 1'
#
loop_
_entity.id
_entity.type
_entity.pdbx_description
1 polymer ?
#
loop_
_entity_poly.entity_id
_entity_poly.type
_entity_poly.pdbx_seq_one_letter_code
_entity_poly.pdbx_strand_id
1 'polypeptide(L)'
;MELLLEEFKKAVDPNKTRIINVPPRFAVFGGTLDDARDGSPFVSERNLFVTSIHKFHPDLSERLIVPEIYPEWNSFGIYDDLLTFEEDLGHLTSLVILFLESPGSLAELGAFVKIPSLRSQLQIVVRSGEIQKRNSFIWLGPLKNLQNEHADCIHAFPHTTVAELEPHLAVLFESIREVITSKSPSFKFSSTDPRSKFLVIADLLELFVALKKGELIDLLSHFGISINRKALDQAVFLLKIFDLIDEGKYGKTDYILSKFRRETFIDFDSYANSAHPFDRGRFQIKVLEAIRADRWRRSFLPPALQKLASEADPK
;
A
#
# COMPACT_ATOMS: atom_id res chain seq x y z
N MET A 1 -2.35 -0.59 28.62
CA MET A 1 -2.16 0.04 27.29
C MET A 1 -1.71 1.48 27.42
N GLU A 2 -2.45 2.35 28.11
CA GLU A 2 -2.09 3.77 28.31
C GLU A 2 -0.64 4.00 28.78
N LEU A 3 -0.19 3.27 29.82
CA LEU A 3 1.20 3.33 30.29
C LEU A 3 2.24 3.00 29.20
N LEU A 4 1.92 2.07 28.29
CA LEU A 4 2.82 1.71 27.19
C LEU A 4 2.84 2.78 26.09
N LEU A 5 1.72 3.46 25.83
CA LEU A 5 1.69 4.61 24.93
C LEU A 5 2.63 5.71 25.45
N GLU A 6 2.56 6.01 26.75
CA GLU A 6 3.45 6.99 27.40
C GLU A 6 4.91 6.53 27.42
N GLU A 7 5.17 5.25 27.70
CA GLU A 7 6.52 4.68 27.63
C GLU A 7 7.11 4.82 26.22
N PHE A 8 6.34 4.49 25.18
CA PHE A 8 6.75 4.62 23.79
C PHE A 8 7.08 6.07 23.44
N LYS A 9 6.19 7.02 23.76
CA LYS A 9 6.40 8.45 23.50
C LYS A 9 7.64 9.00 24.21
N LYS A 10 7.97 8.49 25.39
CA LYS A 10 9.22 8.87 26.11
C LYS A 10 10.47 8.23 25.53
N ALA A 11 10.34 7.06 24.91
CA ALA A 11 11.48 6.30 24.42
C ALA A 11 11.87 6.69 22.98
N VAL A 12 10.89 6.97 22.11
CA VAL A 12 11.07 7.16 20.67
C VAL A 12 11.08 8.64 20.29
N ASP A 13 12.10 9.06 19.53
CA ASP A 13 12.22 10.39 18.94
C ASP A 13 11.75 10.38 17.47
N PRO A 14 10.61 11.01 17.15
CA PRO A 14 10.11 11.13 15.78
C PRO A 14 11.13 11.75 14.81
N ASN A 15 11.99 12.67 15.28
CA ASN A 15 12.93 13.38 14.40
C ASN A 15 14.11 12.52 13.94
N LYS A 16 14.36 11.42 14.63
CA LYS A 16 15.41 10.44 14.30
C LYS A 16 14.87 9.20 13.61
N THR A 17 13.55 9.03 13.62
CA THR A 17 12.85 7.91 12.99
C THR A 17 13.11 7.89 11.48
N ARG A 18 13.31 6.68 10.94
CA ARG A 18 13.55 6.47 9.50
C ARG A 18 12.55 5.50 8.92
N ILE A 19 12.13 5.77 7.68
CA ILE A 19 11.45 4.78 6.86
C ILE A 19 12.52 3.89 6.25
N ILE A 20 12.46 2.60 6.52
CA ILE A 20 13.45 1.61 6.08
C ILE A 20 12.93 0.68 4.98
N ASN A 21 11.60 0.63 4.80
CA ASN A 21 10.97 -0.17 3.78
C ASN A 21 9.64 0.45 3.32
N VAL A 22 9.21 0.10 2.12
CA VAL A 22 7.88 0.41 1.58
C VAL A 22 7.22 -0.89 1.12
N PRO A 23 5.87 -1.00 1.18
CA PRO A 23 5.18 -2.16 0.64
C PRO A 23 5.52 -2.34 -0.84
N PRO A 24 6.06 -3.49 -1.24
CA PRO A 24 6.44 -3.76 -2.63
C PRO A 24 5.21 -4.17 -3.45
N ARG A 25 4.23 -3.26 -3.52
CA ARG A 25 2.92 -3.41 -4.15
C ARG A 25 2.85 -2.58 -5.43
N PHE A 26 2.08 -3.04 -6.40
CA PHE A 26 1.84 -2.30 -7.63
C PHE A 26 0.36 -2.29 -7.96
N ALA A 27 -0.11 -1.20 -8.54
CA ALA A 27 -1.50 -1.06 -8.97
C ALA A 27 -1.62 -1.11 -10.49
N VAL A 28 -2.76 -1.59 -10.97
CA VAL A 28 -3.03 -1.74 -12.40
C VAL A 28 -4.35 -1.09 -12.74
N PHE A 29 -4.35 -0.22 -13.74
CA PHE A 29 -5.48 0.54 -14.27
C PHE A 29 -5.64 0.29 -15.77
N GLY A 30 -6.82 0.60 -16.32
CA GLY A 30 -7.11 0.37 -17.73
C GLY A 30 -8.55 -0.06 -18.00
N GLY A 31 -8.72 -1.02 -18.92
CA GLY A 31 -10.02 -1.54 -19.33
C GLY A 31 -10.74 -2.33 -18.25
N THR A 32 -11.96 -2.75 -18.60
CA THR A 32 -12.84 -3.52 -17.71
C THR A 32 -12.23 -4.86 -17.31
N LEU A 33 -12.46 -5.27 -16.08
CA LEU A 33 -12.20 -6.62 -15.61
C LEU A 33 -13.50 -7.43 -15.67
N ASP A 34 -13.42 -8.66 -16.15
CA ASP A 34 -14.50 -9.63 -16.06
C ASP A 34 -13.94 -10.94 -15.51
N ASP A 35 -14.79 -11.69 -14.80
CA ASP A 35 -14.49 -13.04 -14.38
C ASP A 35 -14.55 -13.91 -15.64
N ALA A 36 -13.42 -14.04 -16.32
CA ALA A 36 -13.31 -14.86 -17.53
C ALA A 36 -13.89 -16.25 -17.23
N ARG A 37 -15.04 -16.56 -17.82
CA ARG A 37 -15.60 -17.92 -17.78
C ARG A 37 -14.75 -18.77 -18.68
N ASP A 38 -14.57 -20.04 -18.32
CA ASP A 38 -13.74 -20.94 -19.11
C ASP A 38 -14.17 -20.92 -20.60
N GLY A 39 -13.24 -20.53 -21.48
CA GLY A 39 -13.48 -20.38 -22.92
C GLY A 39 -14.00 -19.03 -23.44
N SER A 40 -14.29 -18.03 -22.60
CA SER A 40 -14.65 -16.68 -23.08
C SER A 40 -13.41 -15.83 -23.42
N PRO A 41 -13.45 -15.00 -24.49
CA PRO A 41 -12.35 -14.08 -24.78
C PRO A 41 -12.21 -13.03 -23.68
N PHE A 42 -10.97 -12.60 -23.42
CA PHE A 42 -10.68 -11.50 -22.50
C PHE A 42 -11.32 -10.20 -23.00
N VAL A 43 -11.93 -9.44 -22.08
CA VAL A 43 -12.65 -8.20 -22.40
C VAL A 43 -11.73 -6.98 -22.54
N SER A 44 -10.50 -7.08 -22.04
CA SER A 44 -9.48 -6.02 -22.11
C SER A 44 -8.06 -6.60 -21.95
N GLU A 45 -7.05 -5.83 -22.34
CA GLU A 45 -5.63 -6.11 -22.13
C GLU A 45 -5.29 -6.15 -20.63
N ARG A 46 -5.87 -5.23 -19.85
CA ARG A 46 -5.80 -5.28 -18.38
C ARG A 46 -6.37 -6.58 -17.83
N ASN A 47 -7.52 -7.04 -18.33
CA ASN A 47 -8.16 -8.27 -17.88
C ASN A 47 -7.31 -9.51 -18.20
N LEU A 48 -6.72 -9.57 -19.39
CA LEU A 48 -5.73 -10.59 -19.71
C LEU A 48 -4.55 -10.53 -18.73
N PHE A 49 -3.95 -9.36 -18.53
CA PHE A 49 -2.78 -9.19 -17.66
C PHE A 49 -3.05 -9.64 -16.21
N VAL A 50 -4.15 -9.18 -15.62
CA VAL A 50 -4.56 -9.54 -14.25
C VAL A 50 -4.82 -11.05 -14.14
N THR A 51 -5.52 -11.64 -15.13
CA THR A 51 -5.79 -13.09 -15.16
C THR A 51 -4.50 -13.90 -15.27
N SER A 52 -3.56 -13.48 -16.13
CA SER A 52 -2.26 -14.13 -16.30
C SER A 52 -1.42 -14.07 -15.02
N ILE A 53 -1.46 -12.95 -14.26
CA ILE A 53 -0.80 -12.87 -12.96
C ILE A 53 -1.35 -13.89 -11.98
N HIS A 54 -2.67 -13.93 -11.80
CA HIS A 54 -3.29 -14.85 -10.84
C HIS A 54 -3.03 -16.32 -11.21
N LYS A 55 -2.98 -16.64 -12.50
CA LYS A 55 -2.78 -18.00 -12.99
C LYS A 55 -1.33 -18.47 -12.94
N PHE A 56 -0.38 -17.59 -13.26
CA PHE A 56 1.00 -17.99 -13.54
C PHE A 56 2.06 -17.34 -12.65
N HIS A 57 1.72 -16.28 -11.91
CA HIS A 57 2.66 -15.49 -11.11
C HIS A 57 2.14 -15.23 -9.69
N PRO A 58 2.04 -16.27 -8.85
CA PRO A 58 1.57 -16.13 -7.46
C PRO A 58 2.41 -15.14 -6.64
N ASP A 59 3.71 -15.05 -6.94
CA ASP A 59 4.65 -14.08 -6.35
C ASP A 59 4.24 -12.62 -6.60
N LEU A 60 3.69 -12.33 -7.79
CA LEU A 60 3.18 -11.02 -8.18
C LEU A 60 1.72 -10.84 -7.77
N SER A 61 0.93 -11.91 -7.77
CA SER A 61 -0.49 -11.88 -7.40
C SER A 61 -0.71 -11.36 -5.98
N GLU A 62 0.14 -11.74 -5.03
CA GLU A 62 0.05 -11.23 -3.64
C GLU A 62 0.39 -9.74 -3.51
N ARG A 63 1.03 -9.16 -4.53
CA ARG A 63 1.51 -7.77 -4.56
C ARG A 63 0.66 -6.85 -5.41
N LEU A 64 -0.20 -7.43 -6.24
CA LEU A 64 -1.11 -6.74 -7.14
C LEU A 64 -2.22 -6.05 -6.33
N ILE A 65 -2.43 -4.76 -6.61
CA ILE A 65 -3.55 -3.97 -6.14
C ILE A 65 -4.47 -3.69 -7.34
N VAL A 66 -5.69 -4.19 -7.24
CA VAL A 66 -6.79 -3.86 -8.14
C VAL A 66 -7.88 -3.23 -7.28
N PRO A 67 -8.02 -1.89 -7.29
CA PRO A 67 -8.99 -1.20 -6.45
C PRO A 67 -10.41 -1.77 -6.59
N GLU A 68 -10.79 -2.17 -7.80
CA GLU A 68 -12.15 -2.60 -8.12
C GLU A 68 -12.60 -3.89 -7.42
N ILE A 69 -11.66 -4.67 -6.90
CA ILE A 69 -11.93 -5.90 -6.16
C ILE A 69 -12.48 -5.61 -4.76
N TYR A 70 -12.23 -4.42 -4.19
CA TYR A 70 -12.62 -4.10 -2.82
C TYR A 70 -14.03 -3.52 -2.75
N PRO A 71 -15.06 -4.22 -2.24
CA PRO A 71 -16.48 -3.83 -2.43
C PRO A 71 -16.87 -2.38 -2.09
N GLU A 72 -16.09 -1.71 -1.24
CA GLU A 72 -16.29 -0.34 -0.78
C GLU A 72 -15.43 0.70 -1.54
N TRP A 73 -14.63 0.31 -2.53
CA TRP A 73 -13.70 1.20 -3.27
C TRP A 73 -14.40 2.37 -3.95
N ASN A 74 -15.65 2.18 -4.38
CA ASN A 74 -16.48 3.19 -5.03
C ASN A 74 -17.53 3.80 -4.08
N SER A 75 -17.47 3.47 -2.79
CA SER A 75 -18.37 4.04 -1.80
C SER A 75 -17.87 5.45 -1.45
N PHE A 76 -18.55 6.47 -1.97
CA PHE A 76 -18.35 7.91 -1.65
C PHE A 76 -18.55 8.28 -0.16
N GLY A 77 -18.50 7.31 0.75
CA GLY A 77 -18.55 7.52 2.20
C GLY A 77 -17.18 7.78 2.82
N ILE A 78 -16.10 7.28 2.21
CA ILE A 78 -14.73 7.40 2.77
C ILE A 78 -13.92 8.46 2.02
N TYR A 79 -13.87 8.37 0.70
CA TYR A 79 -13.27 9.38 -0.17
C TYR A 79 -14.36 10.22 -0.85
N ASP A 80 -14.11 11.53 -0.98
CA ASP A 80 -15.05 12.45 -1.62
C ASP A 80 -15.02 12.30 -3.15
N ASP A 81 -13.87 11.89 -3.70
CA ASP A 81 -13.64 11.68 -5.12
C ASP A 81 -12.55 10.62 -5.36
N LEU A 82 -12.56 10.03 -6.57
CA LEU A 82 -11.62 8.97 -6.95
C LEU A 82 -10.19 9.47 -7.12
N LEU A 83 -9.97 10.73 -7.53
CA LEU A 83 -8.63 11.26 -7.74
C LEU A 83 -7.87 11.36 -6.42
N THR A 84 -8.53 11.80 -5.35
CA THR A 84 -7.95 11.82 -4.00
C THR A 84 -7.61 10.41 -3.53
N PHE A 85 -8.45 9.42 -3.82
CA PHE A 85 -8.17 8.01 -3.50
C PHE A 85 -6.95 7.49 -4.28
N GLU A 86 -6.88 7.76 -5.58
CA GLU A 86 -5.78 7.33 -6.44
C GLU A 86 -4.46 8.02 -6.10
N GLU A 87 -4.50 9.31 -5.73
CA GLU A 87 -3.34 10.03 -5.23
C GLU A 87 -2.77 9.35 -3.98
N ASP A 88 -3.61 9.09 -2.98
CA ASP A 88 -3.27 8.41 -1.74
C ASP A 88 -2.74 6.97 -2.00
N LEU A 89 -3.38 6.23 -2.89
CA LEU A 89 -2.92 4.91 -3.34
C LEU A 89 -1.50 4.98 -3.93
N GLY A 90 -1.22 6.02 -4.72
CA GLY A 90 0.10 6.30 -5.27
C GLY A 90 1.19 6.48 -4.21
N HIS A 91 0.85 6.97 -3.01
CA HIS A 91 1.83 7.10 -1.93
C HIS A 91 2.28 5.74 -1.37
N LEU A 92 1.50 4.67 -1.53
CA LEU A 92 1.82 3.34 -0.99
C LEU A 92 2.25 2.32 -2.06
N THR A 93 1.96 2.56 -3.34
CA THR A 93 2.49 1.72 -4.42
C THR A 93 3.96 2.03 -4.71
N SER A 94 4.64 1.03 -5.28
CA SER A 94 5.98 1.15 -5.86
C SER A 94 5.93 1.30 -7.39
N LEU A 95 4.81 0.92 -8.02
CA LEU A 95 4.61 0.95 -9.46
C LEU A 95 3.13 1.09 -9.77
N VAL A 96 2.80 1.85 -10.82
CA VAL A 96 1.44 1.96 -11.36
C VAL A 96 1.50 1.61 -12.84
N ILE A 97 0.75 0.60 -13.26
CA ILE A 97 0.64 0.20 -14.67
C ILE A 97 -0.70 0.70 -15.20
N LEU A 98 -0.68 1.43 -16.31
CA LEU A 98 -1.88 1.93 -16.98
C LEU A 98 -1.92 1.42 -18.42
N PHE A 99 -2.93 0.60 -18.73
CA PHE A 99 -3.22 0.17 -20.09
C PHE A 99 -4.05 1.25 -20.81
N LEU A 100 -3.49 1.87 -21.85
CA LEU A 100 -4.18 2.87 -22.66
C LEU A 100 -5.03 2.21 -23.74
N GLU A 101 -6.16 1.65 -23.31
CA GLU A 101 -7.03 0.82 -24.13
C GLU A 101 -8.50 1.29 -24.15
N SER A 102 -8.84 2.33 -23.40
CA SER A 102 -10.21 2.83 -23.28
C SER A 102 -10.29 4.35 -23.08
N PRO A 103 -11.44 4.99 -23.33
CA PRO A 103 -11.64 6.41 -23.02
C PRO A 103 -11.35 6.75 -21.55
N GLY A 104 -11.68 5.85 -20.62
CA GLY A 104 -11.38 6.00 -19.20
C GLY A 104 -9.88 6.07 -18.94
N SER A 105 -9.11 5.12 -19.48
CA SER A 105 -7.65 5.09 -19.33
C SER A 105 -6.94 6.31 -19.94
N LEU A 106 -7.51 6.93 -20.98
CA LEU A 106 -7.00 8.18 -21.54
C LEU A 106 -7.27 9.38 -20.62
N ALA A 107 -8.40 9.39 -19.91
CA ALA A 107 -8.69 10.39 -18.89
C ALA A 107 -7.77 10.21 -17.67
N GLU A 108 -7.60 8.96 -17.20
CA GLU A 108 -6.66 8.59 -16.13
C GLU A 108 -5.23 9.02 -16.48
N LEU A 109 -4.76 8.78 -17.72
CA LEU A 109 -3.46 9.27 -18.17
C LEU A 109 -3.32 10.77 -17.95
N GLY A 110 -4.33 11.55 -18.35
CA GLY A 110 -4.33 13.00 -18.20
C GLY A 110 -4.25 13.45 -16.74
N ALA A 111 -4.92 12.73 -15.84
CA ALA A 111 -4.91 12.99 -14.40
C ALA A 111 -3.60 12.54 -13.74
N PHE A 112 -3.17 11.30 -13.97
CA PHE A 112 -2.05 10.66 -13.28
C PHE A 112 -0.72 11.36 -13.57
N VAL A 113 -0.51 11.87 -14.79
CA VAL A 113 0.69 12.67 -15.11
C VAL A 113 0.74 14.02 -14.39
N LYS A 114 -0.34 14.44 -13.72
CA LYS A 114 -0.39 15.66 -12.89
C LYS A 114 -0.27 15.37 -11.40
N ILE A 115 -0.47 14.13 -10.97
CA ILE A 115 -0.40 13.71 -9.57
C ILE A 115 1.02 13.19 -9.28
N PRO A 116 1.85 13.89 -8.48
CA PRO A 116 3.26 13.52 -8.30
C PRO A 116 3.48 12.12 -7.74
N SER A 117 2.60 11.66 -6.83
CA SER A 117 2.67 10.34 -6.22
C SER A 117 2.48 9.22 -7.24
N LEU A 118 1.70 9.44 -8.30
CA LEU A 118 1.46 8.46 -9.37
C LEU A 118 2.46 8.60 -10.51
N ARG A 119 2.70 9.84 -10.97
CA ARG A 119 3.54 10.16 -12.12
C ARG A 119 4.93 9.52 -12.04
N SER A 120 5.56 9.59 -10.87
CA SER A 120 6.94 9.15 -10.67
C SER A 120 7.17 7.63 -10.81
N GLN A 121 6.08 6.86 -10.85
CA GLN A 121 6.05 5.40 -10.87
C GLN A 121 5.12 4.84 -11.95
N LEU A 122 4.70 5.69 -12.91
CA LEU A 122 3.74 5.32 -13.93
C LEU A 122 4.43 4.60 -15.09
N GLN A 123 3.92 3.42 -15.43
CA GLN A 123 4.29 2.62 -16.60
C GLN A 123 3.07 2.52 -17.50
N ILE A 124 3.25 2.92 -18.76
CA ILE A 124 2.18 3.02 -19.74
C ILE A 124 2.28 1.84 -20.70
N VAL A 125 1.18 1.12 -20.88
CA VAL A 125 1.06 0.08 -21.92
C VAL A 125 0.23 0.63 -23.07
N VAL A 126 0.80 0.60 -24.28
CA VAL A 126 0.19 1.12 -25.51
C VAL A 126 0.41 0.18 -26.67
N ARG A 127 -0.55 0.13 -27.58
CA ARG A 127 -0.37 -0.53 -28.88
C ARG A 127 0.63 0.25 -29.74
N SER A 128 1.48 -0.47 -30.47
CA SER A 128 2.53 0.08 -31.33
C SER A 128 1.95 0.96 -32.43
N GLY A 129 0.73 0.69 -32.90
CA GLY A 129 0.00 1.56 -33.82
C GLY A 129 -0.31 2.96 -33.24
N GLU A 130 -0.57 3.07 -31.94
CA GLU A 130 -0.77 4.37 -31.27
C GLU A 130 0.55 5.12 -31.11
N ILE A 131 1.67 4.40 -30.92
CA ILE A 131 3.02 4.97 -30.89
C ILE A 131 3.41 5.58 -32.24
N GLN A 132 2.91 5.03 -33.35
CA GLN A 132 3.19 5.55 -34.70
C GLN A 132 2.53 6.92 -34.93
N LYS A 133 1.49 7.29 -34.16
CA LYS A 133 0.86 8.62 -34.18
C LYS A 133 1.64 9.62 -33.33
N ARG A 134 2.94 9.77 -33.62
CA ARG A 134 3.89 10.65 -32.90
C ARG A 134 3.49 12.14 -32.86
N ASN A 135 2.56 12.55 -33.74
CA ASN A 135 2.05 13.93 -33.82
C ASN A 135 0.72 14.13 -33.08
N SER A 136 0.20 13.12 -32.37
CA SER A 136 -1.04 13.23 -31.61
C SER A 136 -0.85 14.01 -30.30
N PHE A 137 -1.94 14.58 -29.77
CA PHE A 137 -1.92 15.23 -28.46
C PHE A 137 -1.52 14.26 -27.34
N ILE A 138 -1.96 13.00 -27.39
CA ILE A 138 -1.60 11.96 -26.42
C ILE A 138 -0.07 11.78 -26.40
N TRP A 139 0.54 11.68 -27.59
CA TRP A 139 1.99 11.50 -27.70
C TRP A 139 2.77 12.75 -27.27
N LEU A 140 2.47 13.90 -27.86
CA LEU A 140 3.22 15.15 -27.64
C LEU A 140 2.95 15.80 -26.28
N GLY A 141 1.83 15.46 -25.64
CA GLY A 141 1.44 15.96 -24.34
C GLY A 141 1.83 15.02 -23.21
N PRO A 142 0.89 14.24 -22.63
CA PRO A 142 1.12 13.47 -21.42
C PRO A 142 2.24 12.43 -21.56
N LEU A 143 2.33 11.70 -22.68
CA LEU A 143 3.39 10.69 -22.85
C LEU A 143 4.78 11.33 -22.95
N LYS A 144 4.94 12.39 -23.74
CA LYS A 144 6.21 13.11 -23.83
C LYS A 144 6.60 13.73 -22.49
N ASN A 145 5.63 14.25 -21.73
CA ASN A 145 5.87 14.79 -20.40
C ASN A 145 6.36 13.72 -19.41
N LEU A 146 5.83 12.50 -19.49
CA LEU A 146 6.29 11.38 -18.67
C LEU A 146 7.67 10.88 -19.09
N GLN A 147 7.93 10.73 -20.40
CA GLN A 147 9.23 10.31 -20.93
C GLN A 147 10.38 11.25 -20.58
N ASN A 148 10.11 12.55 -20.45
CA ASN A 148 11.12 13.52 -20.05
C ASN A 148 11.58 13.32 -18.59
N GLU A 149 10.79 12.63 -17.77
CA GLU A 149 11.11 12.31 -16.38
C GLU A 149 11.61 10.87 -16.24
N HIS A 150 10.98 9.93 -16.95
CA HIS A 150 11.31 8.51 -16.94
C HIS A 150 11.38 7.98 -18.38
N ALA A 151 12.58 7.82 -18.93
CA ALA A 151 12.76 7.45 -20.34
C ALA A 151 12.06 6.13 -20.72
N ASP A 152 12.07 5.16 -19.79
CA ASP A 152 11.61 3.77 -19.99
C ASP A 152 10.21 3.50 -19.41
N CYS A 153 9.35 4.52 -19.37
CA CYS A 153 7.98 4.40 -18.83
C CYS A 153 6.92 3.91 -19.82
N ILE A 154 7.27 3.63 -21.09
CA ILE A 154 6.31 3.27 -22.14
C ILE A 154 6.62 1.88 -22.71
N HIS A 155 5.66 0.97 -22.56
CA HIS A 155 5.68 -0.39 -23.10
C HIS A 155 4.85 -0.47 -24.38
N ALA A 156 5.54 -0.77 -25.47
CA ALA A 156 4.97 -0.87 -26.81
C ALA A 156 4.56 -2.30 -27.15
N PHE A 157 3.28 -2.59 -27.20
CA PHE A 157 2.77 -3.91 -27.55
C PHE A 157 2.32 -3.99 -29.01
N PRO A 158 2.45 -5.14 -29.70
CA PRO A 158 2.05 -5.23 -31.10
C PRO A 158 0.55 -5.01 -31.28
N HIS A 159 0.16 -4.58 -32.47
CA HIS A 159 -1.26 -4.39 -32.81
C HIS A 159 -1.87 -5.74 -33.25
N THR A 160 -2.35 -6.48 -32.26
CA THR A 160 -2.90 -7.85 -32.38
C THR A 160 -4.20 -7.95 -31.58
N THR A 161 -4.86 -9.11 -31.61
CA THR A 161 -5.98 -9.35 -30.70
C THR A 161 -5.51 -9.36 -29.24
N VAL A 162 -6.43 -9.21 -28.28
CA VAL A 162 -6.09 -9.29 -26.84
C VAL A 162 -5.45 -10.64 -26.52
N ALA A 163 -6.04 -11.76 -26.95
CA ALA A 163 -5.51 -13.09 -26.65
C ALA A 163 -4.07 -13.30 -27.15
N GLU A 164 -3.71 -12.73 -28.30
CA GLU A 164 -2.36 -12.81 -28.87
C GLU A 164 -1.32 -11.96 -28.10
N LEU A 165 -1.73 -11.13 -27.13
CA LEU A 165 -0.80 -10.37 -26.30
C LEU A 165 -0.16 -11.16 -25.17
N GLU A 166 -0.71 -12.32 -24.78
CA GLU A 166 -0.25 -13.07 -23.61
C GLU A 166 1.27 -13.30 -23.58
N PRO A 167 1.94 -13.69 -24.69
CA PRO A 167 3.39 -13.87 -24.71
C PRO A 167 4.18 -12.57 -24.47
N HIS A 168 3.60 -11.41 -24.79
CA HIS A 168 4.25 -10.11 -24.66
C HIS A 168 4.21 -9.56 -23.23
N LEU A 169 3.31 -10.07 -22.38
CA LEU A 169 3.22 -9.67 -20.97
C LEU A 169 4.47 -10.00 -20.16
N ALA A 170 5.29 -10.95 -20.63
CA ALA A 170 6.55 -11.33 -19.99
C ALA A 170 7.45 -10.11 -19.72
N VAL A 171 7.50 -9.15 -20.65
CA VAL A 171 8.31 -7.92 -20.48
C VAL A 171 7.80 -7.09 -19.29
N LEU A 172 6.48 -6.97 -19.13
CA LEU A 172 5.88 -6.26 -17.99
C LEU A 172 6.17 -6.99 -16.67
N PHE A 173 6.06 -8.31 -16.66
CA PHE A 173 6.35 -9.11 -15.46
C PHE A 173 7.80 -8.92 -15.00
N GLU A 174 8.76 -8.89 -15.93
CA GLU A 174 10.16 -8.64 -15.60
C GLU A 174 10.37 -7.22 -15.07
N SER A 175 9.77 -6.19 -15.70
CA SER A 175 9.84 -4.81 -15.20
C SER A 175 9.23 -4.67 -13.80
N ILE A 176 8.11 -5.34 -13.53
CA ILE A 176 7.50 -5.35 -12.20
C ILE A 176 8.44 -6.00 -11.20
N ARG A 177 9.01 -7.17 -11.51
CA ARG A 177 9.95 -7.89 -10.65
C ARG A 177 11.16 -7.02 -10.30
N GLU A 178 11.72 -6.33 -11.28
CA GLU A 178 12.83 -5.40 -11.06
C GLU A 178 12.45 -4.33 -10.03
N VAL A 179 11.29 -3.68 -10.19
CA VAL A 179 10.84 -2.64 -9.27
C VAL A 179 10.55 -3.20 -7.87
N ILE A 180 9.78 -4.28 -7.74
CA ILE A 180 9.36 -4.81 -6.42
C ILE A 180 10.48 -5.50 -5.64
N THR A 181 11.53 -5.97 -6.31
CA THR A 181 12.71 -6.58 -5.67
C THR A 181 13.81 -5.56 -5.41
N SER A 182 13.76 -4.39 -6.06
CA SER A 182 14.68 -3.31 -5.77
C SER A 182 14.54 -2.87 -4.31
N LYS A 183 15.68 -2.76 -3.62
CA LYS A 183 15.69 -2.27 -2.24
C LYS A 183 15.52 -0.76 -2.27
N SER A 184 14.39 -0.28 -1.78
CA SER A 184 14.20 1.15 -1.57
C SER A 184 15.21 1.68 -0.55
N PRO A 185 15.90 2.79 -0.82
CA PRO A 185 16.81 3.38 0.15
C PRO A 185 16.01 3.84 1.37
N SER A 186 16.61 3.73 2.56
CA SER A 186 15.99 4.31 3.75
C SER A 186 15.96 5.83 3.63
N PHE A 187 14.87 6.45 4.06
CA PHE A 187 14.72 7.89 4.07
C PHE A 187 14.23 8.39 5.43
N LYS A 188 14.44 9.68 5.70
CA LYS A 188 14.04 10.28 6.96
C LYS A 188 12.52 10.38 7.02
N PHE A 189 11.93 10.04 8.17
CA PHE A 189 10.52 10.33 8.42
C PHE A 189 10.24 11.83 8.27
N SER A 190 9.09 12.16 7.68
CA SER A 190 8.55 13.52 7.66
C SER A 190 7.06 13.51 8.01
N SER A 191 6.65 14.38 8.93
CA SER A 191 5.24 14.53 9.30
C SER A 191 4.37 15.14 8.21
N THR A 192 4.99 15.78 7.21
CA THR A 192 4.31 16.39 6.06
C THR A 192 4.24 15.48 4.84
N ASP A 193 4.96 14.36 4.84
CA ASP A 193 4.93 13.39 3.74
C ASP A 193 3.75 12.42 3.93
N PRO A 194 2.78 12.37 2.99
CA PRO A 194 1.64 11.47 3.11
C PRO A 194 2.05 9.98 3.13
N ARG A 195 3.14 9.60 2.46
CA ARG A 195 3.65 8.22 2.50
C ARG A 195 4.10 7.86 3.92
N SER A 196 4.93 8.71 4.53
CA SER A 196 5.38 8.56 5.93
C SER A 196 4.21 8.38 6.90
N LYS A 197 3.11 9.12 6.72
CA LYS A 197 1.88 8.97 7.52
C LYS A 197 1.30 7.55 7.45
N PHE A 198 1.10 7.00 6.25
CA PHE A 198 0.54 5.64 6.11
C PHE A 198 1.45 4.57 6.70
N LEU A 199 2.77 4.68 6.47
CA LEU A 199 3.74 3.73 6.97
C LEU A 199 3.85 3.77 8.50
N VAL A 200 3.78 4.96 9.11
CA VAL A 200 3.72 5.09 10.58
C VAL A 200 2.49 4.42 11.15
N ILE A 201 1.32 4.61 10.54
CA ILE A 201 0.09 3.96 11.00
C ILE A 201 0.24 2.43 10.96
N ALA A 202 0.66 1.88 9.82
CA ALA A 202 0.85 0.44 9.67
C ALA A 202 1.86 -0.12 10.67
N ASP A 203 2.99 0.57 10.85
CA ASP A 203 4.08 0.09 11.69
C ASP A 203 3.77 0.22 13.20
N LEU A 204 3.06 1.27 13.61
CA LEU A 204 2.51 1.39 14.96
C LEU A 204 1.50 0.27 15.24
N LEU A 205 0.65 -0.08 14.28
CA LEU A 205 -0.29 -1.19 14.44
C LEU A 205 0.44 -2.53 14.52
N GLU A 206 1.52 -2.74 13.78
CA GLU A 206 2.36 -3.93 13.92
C GLU A 206 3.00 -4.03 15.31
N LEU A 207 3.43 -2.89 15.87
CA LEU A 207 4.04 -2.82 17.20
C LEU A 207 3.01 -3.00 18.32
N PHE A 208 1.87 -2.30 18.24
CA PHE A 208 0.85 -2.24 19.28
C PHE A 208 -0.27 -3.27 19.12
N VAL A 209 -0.31 -3.98 17.98
CA VAL A 209 -1.25 -5.05 17.61
C VAL A 209 -2.71 -4.60 17.44
N ALA A 210 -3.28 -3.91 18.42
CA ALA A 210 -4.68 -3.51 18.45
C ALA A 210 -4.84 -2.17 19.17
N LEU A 211 -5.11 -1.12 18.40
CA LEU A 211 -5.28 0.25 18.89
C LEU A 211 -6.71 0.74 18.64
N LYS A 212 -7.22 1.55 19.57
CA LYS A 212 -8.42 2.36 19.32
C LYS A 212 -8.04 3.58 18.48
N LYS A 213 -8.99 4.16 17.74
CA LYS A 213 -8.77 5.39 16.96
C LYS A 213 -8.14 6.53 17.77
N GLY A 214 -8.61 6.75 19.01
CA GLY A 214 -8.07 7.79 19.88
C GLY A 214 -6.62 7.56 20.31
N GLU A 215 -6.23 6.30 20.54
CA GLU A 215 -4.85 5.92 20.91
C GLU A 215 -3.92 6.09 19.71
N LEU A 216 -4.39 5.72 18.52
CA LEU A 216 -3.63 5.93 17.29
C LEU A 216 -3.47 7.42 16.96
N ILE A 217 -4.50 8.25 17.15
CA ILE A 217 -4.40 9.71 16.98
C ILE A 217 -3.40 10.31 17.97
N ASP A 218 -3.42 9.89 19.24
CA ASP A 218 -2.44 10.32 20.24
C ASP A 218 -1.00 9.96 19.84
N LEU A 219 -0.76 8.71 19.40
CA LEU A 219 0.54 8.30 18.88
C LEU A 219 0.95 9.11 17.65
N LEU A 220 0.06 9.34 16.69
CA LEU A 220 0.37 10.14 15.50
C LEU A 220 0.71 11.59 15.84
N SER A 221 0.06 12.16 16.86
CA SER A 221 0.35 13.50 17.33
C SER A 221 1.78 13.62 17.89
N HIS A 222 2.31 12.56 18.51
CA HIS A 222 3.72 12.48 18.92
C HIS A 222 4.65 12.62 17.72
N PHE A 223 4.32 12.00 16.58
CA PHE A 223 5.06 12.14 15.33
C PHE A 223 4.82 13.47 14.60
N GLY A 224 4.11 14.42 15.21
CA GLY A 224 3.77 15.71 14.61
C GLY A 224 2.74 15.60 13.48
N ILE A 225 2.03 14.46 13.37
CA ILE A 225 0.98 14.23 12.38
C ILE A 225 -0.35 14.64 12.99
N SER A 226 -0.90 15.77 12.53
CA SER A 226 -2.26 16.18 12.86
C SER A 226 -3.25 15.53 11.89
N ILE A 227 -4.15 14.70 12.39
CA ILE A 227 -5.12 13.96 11.57
C ILE A 227 -6.51 14.02 12.22
N ASN A 228 -7.53 14.31 11.40
CA ASN A 228 -8.92 14.24 11.83
C ASN A 228 -9.48 12.82 11.63
N ARG A 229 -10.68 12.55 12.15
CA ARG A 229 -11.30 11.22 12.06
C ARG A 229 -11.53 10.75 10.62
N LYS A 230 -11.98 11.63 9.74
CA LYS A 230 -12.22 11.29 8.32
C LYS A 230 -10.93 10.88 7.62
N ALA A 231 -9.87 11.67 7.79
CA ALA A 231 -8.56 11.37 7.22
C ALA A 231 -7.94 10.09 7.81
N LEU A 232 -8.21 9.79 9.09
CA LEU A 232 -7.81 8.52 9.67
C LEU A 232 -8.60 7.35 9.06
N ASP A 233 -9.91 7.52 8.86
CA ASP A 233 -10.76 6.49 8.25
C ASP A 233 -10.33 6.20 6.80
N GLN A 234 -9.96 7.24 6.04
CA GLN A 234 -9.33 7.12 4.71
C GLN A 234 -8.03 6.32 4.76
N ALA A 235 -7.14 6.65 5.71
CA ALA A 235 -5.88 5.93 5.87
C ALA A 235 -6.07 4.47 6.29
N VAL A 236 -7.02 4.20 7.19
CA VAL A 236 -7.36 2.83 7.59
C VAL A 236 -7.92 2.05 6.40
N PHE A 237 -8.83 2.65 5.65
CA PHE A 237 -9.40 2.04 4.45
C PHE A 237 -8.33 1.67 3.43
N LEU A 238 -7.43 2.60 3.10
CA LEU A 238 -6.36 2.34 2.15
C LEU A 238 -5.41 1.25 2.64
N LEU A 239 -5.01 1.28 3.91
CA LEU A 239 -4.12 0.26 4.47
C LEU A 239 -4.77 -1.15 4.51
N LYS A 240 -6.11 -1.25 4.55
CA LYS A 240 -6.83 -2.51 4.35
C LYS A 240 -6.77 -2.99 2.90
N ILE A 241 -6.88 -2.09 1.92
CA ILE A 241 -6.66 -2.40 0.49
C ILE A 241 -5.25 -2.93 0.24
N PHE A 242 -4.26 -2.40 0.95
CA PHE A 242 -2.88 -2.89 0.90
C PHE A 242 -2.65 -4.16 1.73
N ASP A 243 -3.69 -4.68 2.38
CA ASP A 243 -3.64 -5.89 3.21
C ASP A 243 -2.57 -5.79 4.33
N LEU A 244 -2.40 -4.59 4.90
CA LEU A 244 -1.44 -4.30 5.97
C LEU A 244 -2.09 -4.32 7.35
N ILE A 245 -3.39 -3.98 7.41
CA ILE A 245 -4.15 -3.86 8.66
C ILE A 245 -5.54 -4.48 8.51
N ASP A 246 -6.25 -4.60 9.63
CA ASP A 246 -7.65 -5.01 9.67
C ASP A 246 -8.43 -4.17 10.70
N GLU A 247 -9.74 -4.39 10.81
CA GLU A 247 -10.60 -3.79 11.82
C GLU A 247 -11.36 -4.86 12.59
N GLY A 248 -11.56 -4.60 13.88
CA GLY A 248 -12.30 -5.48 14.76
C GLY A 248 -13.20 -4.72 15.71
N LYS A 249 -14.33 -5.32 16.07
CA LYS A 249 -15.27 -4.74 17.01
C LYS A 249 -15.44 -5.64 18.22
N TYR A 250 -15.29 -5.07 19.41
CA TYR A 250 -15.63 -5.73 20.66
C TYR A 250 -16.64 -4.88 21.43
N GLY A 251 -17.86 -5.40 21.58
CA GLY A 251 -18.98 -4.66 22.15
C GLY A 251 -19.26 -3.38 21.35
N LYS A 252 -19.10 -2.22 21.99
CA LYS A 252 -19.29 -0.89 21.36
C LYS A 252 -17.98 -0.21 20.93
N THR A 253 -16.84 -0.89 21.08
CA THR A 253 -15.53 -0.31 20.78
C THR A 253 -14.98 -0.90 19.49
N ASP A 254 -14.60 -0.02 18.58
CA ASP A 254 -13.90 -0.37 17.35
C ASP A 254 -12.38 -0.29 17.56
N TYR A 255 -11.67 -1.26 17.00
CA TYR A 255 -10.23 -1.41 17.05
C TYR A 255 -9.68 -1.52 15.64
N ILE A 256 -8.52 -0.92 15.43
CA ILE A 256 -7.70 -1.11 14.24
C ILE A 256 -6.62 -2.12 14.63
N LEU A 257 -6.43 -3.13 13.79
CA LEU A 257 -5.67 -4.33 14.08
C LEU A 257 -4.50 -4.48 13.11
N SER A 258 -3.38 -5.03 13.58
CA SER A 258 -2.32 -5.54 12.71
C SER A 258 -2.70 -6.91 12.14
N LYS A 259 -2.23 -7.18 10.91
CA LYS A 259 -2.28 -8.51 10.28
C LYS A 259 -1.09 -9.42 10.63
N PHE A 260 -0.16 -8.94 11.46
CA PHE A 260 1.02 -9.67 11.92
C PHE A 260 1.90 -10.23 10.81
N ARG A 261 2.13 -9.42 9.77
CA ARG A 261 2.96 -9.86 8.63
C ARG A 261 4.45 -9.88 8.98
N ARG A 262 4.84 -9.34 10.15
CA ARG A 262 6.24 -9.11 10.55
C ARG A 262 6.99 -8.21 9.57
N GLU A 263 6.24 -7.41 8.81
CA GLU A 263 6.77 -6.37 7.95
C GLU A 263 7.07 -5.15 8.83
N THR A 264 8.29 -4.64 8.74
CA THR A 264 8.71 -3.41 9.43
C THR A 264 9.04 -2.37 8.38
N PHE A 265 8.33 -1.25 8.43
CA PHE A 265 8.51 -0.09 7.56
C PHE A 265 9.34 0.98 8.24
N ILE A 266 9.35 0.99 9.58
CA ILE A 266 9.94 2.05 10.37
C ILE A 266 10.99 1.54 11.35
N ASP A 267 12.14 2.20 11.31
CA ASP A 267 13.14 2.13 12.36
C ASP A 267 12.90 3.27 13.35
N PHE A 268 12.28 2.94 14.48
CA PHE A 268 12.04 3.87 15.58
C PHE A 268 13.34 4.06 16.37
N ASP A 269 13.90 5.26 16.33
CA ASP A 269 15.11 5.58 17.08
C ASP A 269 14.80 6.33 18.37
N SER A 270 15.69 6.21 19.33
CA SER A 270 15.59 6.82 20.64
C SER A 270 16.12 8.27 20.67
N TYR A 271 15.66 9.04 21.66
CA TYR A 271 16.24 10.36 21.94
C TYR A 271 17.76 10.29 22.13
N ALA A 272 18.46 11.36 21.73
CA ALA A 272 19.94 11.40 21.77
C ALA A 272 20.56 11.13 23.15
N ASN A 273 19.84 11.44 24.22
CA ASN A 273 20.31 11.25 25.60
C ASN A 273 19.80 9.94 26.23
N SER A 274 19.15 9.06 25.46
CA SER A 274 18.72 7.76 25.94
C SER A 274 19.92 6.86 26.20
N ALA A 275 19.94 6.18 27.34
CA ALA A 275 21.03 5.27 27.71
C ALA A 275 21.17 4.07 26.75
N HIS A 276 20.07 3.68 26.10
CA HIS A 276 20.01 2.59 25.14
C HIS A 276 19.11 2.96 23.96
N PRO A 277 19.39 2.43 22.74
CA PRO A 277 18.48 2.49 21.61
C PRO A 277 17.10 1.91 21.93
N PHE A 278 16.07 2.33 21.19
CA PHE A 278 14.75 1.73 21.33
C PHE A 278 14.77 0.29 20.80
N ASP A 279 14.49 -0.67 21.68
CA ASP A 279 14.39 -2.07 21.31
C ASP A 279 12.93 -2.42 20.99
N ARG A 280 12.62 -2.45 19.69
CA ARG A 280 11.30 -2.80 19.17
C ARG A 280 10.80 -4.15 19.69
N GLY A 281 11.65 -5.18 19.68
CA GLY A 281 11.26 -6.54 20.05
C GLY A 281 10.93 -6.63 21.53
N ARG A 282 11.78 -6.05 22.39
CA ARG A 282 11.52 -5.97 23.84
C ARG A 282 10.27 -5.17 24.16
N PHE A 283 10.04 -4.07 23.44
CA PHE A 283 8.82 -3.28 23.62
C PHE A 283 7.56 -4.06 23.18
N GLN A 284 7.62 -4.75 22.04
CA GLN A 284 6.51 -5.57 21.54
C GLN A 284 6.14 -6.71 22.51
N ILE A 285 7.11 -7.29 23.23
CA ILE A 285 6.82 -8.28 24.29
C ILE A 285 5.94 -7.67 25.38
N LYS A 286 6.28 -6.46 25.87
CA LYS A 286 5.47 -5.75 26.88
C LYS A 286 4.06 -5.45 26.37
N VAL A 287 3.93 -5.07 25.10
CA VAL A 287 2.62 -4.85 24.44
C VAL A 287 1.81 -6.15 24.46
N LEU A 288 2.40 -7.27 24.04
CA LEU A 288 1.71 -8.56 23.99
C LEU A 288 1.26 -9.02 25.38
N GLU A 289 2.07 -8.81 26.42
CA GLU A 289 1.68 -9.07 27.81
C GLU A 289 0.46 -8.21 28.23
N ALA A 290 0.48 -6.91 27.93
CA ALA A 290 -0.63 -6.02 28.22
C ALA A 290 -1.91 -6.41 27.45
N ILE A 291 -1.78 -6.87 26.21
CA ILE A 291 -2.93 -7.36 25.41
C ILE A 291 -3.48 -8.65 25.97
N ARG A 292 -2.64 -9.58 26.44
CA ARG A 292 -3.11 -10.82 27.06
C ARG A 292 -3.87 -10.57 28.36
N ALA A 293 -3.50 -9.53 29.10
CA ALA A 293 -4.21 -9.08 30.30
C ALA A 293 -5.51 -8.31 29.97
N ASP A 294 -5.58 -7.66 28.81
CA ASP A 294 -6.77 -6.94 28.33
C ASP A 294 -7.76 -7.91 27.67
N ARG A 295 -8.85 -8.22 28.36
CA ARG A 295 -9.89 -9.16 27.89
C ARG A 295 -10.35 -8.87 26.45
N TRP A 296 -10.46 -7.60 26.07
CA TRP A 296 -11.04 -7.20 24.80
C TRP A 296 -10.01 -7.25 23.69
N ARG A 297 -8.80 -6.74 23.92
CA ARG A 297 -7.73 -6.81 22.91
C ARG A 297 -7.27 -8.25 22.68
N ARG A 298 -7.30 -9.08 23.72
CA ARG A 298 -6.94 -10.51 23.64
C ARG A 298 -7.73 -11.27 22.58
N SER A 299 -9.00 -10.90 22.31
CA SER A 299 -9.81 -11.60 21.30
C SER A 299 -9.29 -11.42 19.88
N PHE A 300 -8.43 -10.43 19.63
CA PHE A 300 -7.84 -10.15 18.32
C PHE A 300 -6.43 -10.73 18.14
N LEU A 301 -5.86 -11.39 19.16
CA LEU A 301 -4.58 -12.06 19.00
C LEU A 301 -4.71 -13.30 18.11
N PRO A 302 -3.84 -13.48 17.09
CA PRO A 302 -3.77 -14.71 16.33
C PRO A 302 -3.53 -15.92 17.25
N PRO A 303 -4.06 -17.11 16.94
CA PRO A 303 -3.89 -18.30 17.77
C PRO A 303 -2.42 -18.63 18.11
N ALA A 304 -1.49 -18.36 17.19
CA ALA A 304 -0.06 -18.55 17.41
C ALA A 304 0.50 -17.67 18.56
N LEU A 305 0.00 -16.44 18.71
CA LEU A 305 0.42 -15.50 19.74
C LEU A 305 -0.34 -15.67 21.07
N GLN A 306 -1.45 -16.41 21.05
CA GLN A 306 -2.16 -16.84 22.25
C GLN A 306 -1.45 -17.98 22.99
N LYS A 307 -0.76 -18.90 22.27
CA LYS A 307 -0.15 -20.12 22.82
C LYS A 307 1.23 -19.94 23.46
N LEU A 308 1.98 -18.90 23.12
CA LEU A 308 3.31 -18.60 23.70
C LEU A 308 3.31 -18.31 25.22
N ALA A 309 2.17 -18.43 25.90
CA ALA A 309 2.03 -18.29 27.35
C ALA A 309 1.80 -19.64 28.08
N SER A 310 1.47 -20.74 27.39
CA SER A 310 1.22 -22.03 28.07
C SER A 310 2.48 -22.85 28.36
N GLU A 311 3.65 -22.40 27.89
CA GLU A 311 4.94 -23.09 28.09
C GLU A 311 5.89 -22.33 29.03
N ALA A 312 5.46 -21.19 29.59
CA ALA A 312 6.25 -20.37 30.50
C ALA A 312 5.78 -20.43 31.96
N ASP A 313 5.11 -21.53 32.35
CA ASP A 313 4.79 -21.83 33.74
C ASP A 313 5.69 -22.99 34.21
N PRO A 314 6.85 -22.72 34.82
CA PRO A 314 7.65 -23.77 35.41
C PRO A 314 6.96 -24.22 36.71
N LYS A 315 6.62 -25.51 36.76
CA LYS A 315 6.42 -26.21 38.03
C LYS A 315 7.65 -26.08 38.92
#